data_AF-A0A7C8YYW4-F1
#
_entry.id   AF-A0A7C8YYW4-F1
#
_cell.length_a   1.000
_cell.length_b   1.000
_cell.length_c   1.000
_cell.angle_alpha   90.00
_cell.angle_beta   90.00
_cell.angle_gamma   90.00
#
_symmetry.space_group_name_H-M   'P 1'
#
loop_
_entity.id
_entity.type
_entity.pdbx_description
1 polymer ?
#
loop_
_entity_poly.entity_id
_entity_poly.type
_entity_poly.pdbx_seq_one_letter_code
_entity_poly.pdbx_strand_id
1 'polypeptide(L)'
;HIYHWDLRTRTCFHKGVDEGCISGTALCYSPQGNLFAAGSISGIVNVYNREEFLGGKRRPLKTLENLITKVDFMTFNHDAQALAICSSTMKRGLKLVHIPSFTVFSNWPERSRTLEHPSCLDFSPHGGFMAVASGKSVGKVCLFKLHHYHSA
;
A
#
# COMPACT_ATOMS: atom_id res chain seq x y z
N HIS A 1 -5.58 -14.87 6.93
CA HIS A 1 -6.57 -14.31 7.89
C HIS A 1 -6.13 -12.93 8.32
N ILE A 2 -7.08 -12.04 8.57
CA ILE A 2 -6.86 -10.69 9.11
C ILE A 2 -7.53 -10.63 10.49
N TYR A 3 -6.79 -10.20 11.51
CA TYR A 3 -7.26 -10.14 12.89
C TYR A 3 -7.34 -8.69 13.33
N HIS A 4 -8.41 -8.32 14.02
CA HIS A 4 -8.55 -7.03 14.68
C HIS A 4 -8.56 -7.26 16.19
N TRP A 5 -7.65 -6.56 16.86
CA TRP A 5 -7.41 -6.67 18.28
C TRP A 5 -7.74 -5.35 18.98
N ASP A 6 -8.46 -5.42 20.08
CA ASP A 6 -8.55 -4.32 21.02
C ASP A 6 -7.38 -4.48 22.01
N LEU A 7 -6.44 -3.54 21.99
CA LEU A 7 -5.24 -3.58 22.83
C LEU A 7 -5.55 -3.21 24.29
N ARG A 8 -6.64 -2.50 24.57
CA ARG A 8 -7.07 -2.16 25.93
C ARG A 8 -7.60 -3.39 26.64
N THR A 9 -8.42 -4.20 25.95
CA THR A 9 -8.94 -5.46 26.50
C THR A 9 -8.02 -6.65 26.24
N ARG A 10 -7.03 -6.50 25.35
CA ARG A 10 -6.12 -7.55 24.87
C ARG A 10 -6.87 -8.74 24.25
N THR A 11 -7.98 -8.48 23.59
CA THR A 11 -8.81 -9.51 22.95
C THR A 11 -8.92 -9.30 21.46
N CYS A 12 -8.91 -10.42 20.72
CA CYS A 12 -9.27 -10.43 19.30
C CYS A 12 -10.79 -10.35 19.18
N PHE A 13 -11.33 -9.19 18.82
CA PHE A 13 -12.78 -9.01 18.69
C PHE A 13 -13.29 -9.40 17.30
N HIS A 14 -12.40 -9.51 16.31
CA HIS A 14 -12.81 -9.86 14.95
C HIS A 14 -11.72 -10.60 14.17
N LYS A 15 -12.13 -11.66 13.46
CA LYS A 15 -11.30 -12.44 12.54
C LYS A 15 -11.97 -12.49 11.17
N GLY A 16 -11.25 -12.05 10.14
CA GLY A 16 -11.69 -12.09 8.75
C GLY A 16 -10.76 -12.90 7.86
N VAL A 17 -11.24 -13.23 6.67
CA VAL A 17 -10.45 -13.82 5.58
C VAL A 17 -10.36 -12.77 4.47
N ASP A 18 -9.15 -12.60 3.94
CA ASP A 18 -8.89 -11.78 2.76
C ASP A 18 -9.31 -12.57 1.52
N GLU A 19 -10.19 -12.00 0.69
CA GLU A 19 -10.79 -12.70 -0.44
C GLU A 19 -9.73 -13.09 -1.48
N GLY A 20 -9.71 -14.38 -1.85
CA GLY A 20 -8.78 -14.91 -2.86
C GLY A 20 -7.30 -14.95 -2.43
N CYS A 21 -6.98 -14.54 -1.20
CA CYS A 21 -5.60 -14.48 -0.73
C CYS A 21 -5.12 -15.83 -0.18
N ILE A 22 -4.10 -16.38 -0.82
CA ILE A 22 -3.44 -17.62 -0.38
C ILE A 22 -2.49 -17.36 0.78
N SER A 23 -1.67 -16.31 0.66
CA SER A 23 -0.71 -15.91 1.69
C SER A 23 -0.57 -14.40 1.69
N GLY A 24 -0.92 -13.77 2.81
CA GLY A 24 -0.79 -12.34 3.03
C GLY A 24 0.62 -11.99 3.46
N THR A 25 1.20 -10.95 2.86
CA THR A 25 2.61 -10.56 3.06
C THR A 25 2.76 -9.13 3.56
N ALA A 26 1.77 -8.28 3.33
CA ALA A 26 1.77 -6.90 3.78
C ALA A 26 0.36 -6.47 4.18
N LEU A 27 0.26 -5.58 5.17
CA LEU A 27 -1.00 -4.99 5.63
C LEU A 27 -0.74 -3.53 5.99
N CYS A 28 -1.60 -2.62 5.53
CA CYS A 28 -1.52 -1.20 5.92
C CYS A 28 -2.92 -0.60 6.11
N TYR A 29 -2.97 0.49 6.86
CA TYR A 29 -4.21 1.18 7.25
C TYR A 29 -4.19 2.62 6.75
N SER A 30 -5.34 3.16 6.37
CA SER A 30 -5.44 4.59 6.09
C SER A 30 -5.32 5.40 7.39
N PRO A 31 -4.71 6.59 7.36
CA PRO A 31 -4.62 7.46 8.55
C PRO A 31 -5.99 7.83 9.15
N GLN A 32 -7.01 7.97 8.29
CA GLN A 32 -8.39 8.22 8.71
C GLN A 32 -9.07 7.00 9.34
N GLY A 33 -8.46 5.82 9.19
CA GLY A 33 -8.93 4.58 9.78
C GLY A 33 -10.15 3.94 9.12
N ASN A 34 -10.57 4.42 7.95
CA ASN A 34 -11.74 3.89 7.23
C ASN A 34 -11.40 2.79 6.21
N LEU A 35 -10.14 2.72 5.77
CA LEU A 35 -9.68 1.79 4.74
C LEU A 35 -8.48 0.99 5.24
N PHE A 36 -8.31 -0.21 4.72
CA PHE A 36 -7.08 -0.96 4.84
C PHE A 36 -6.77 -1.69 3.53
N ALA A 37 -5.50 -1.93 3.28
CA ALA A 37 -5.05 -2.72 2.14
C ALA A 37 -4.29 -3.96 2.63
N ALA A 38 -4.58 -5.10 2.00
CA ALA A 38 -3.94 -6.38 2.23
C ALA A 38 -3.23 -6.83 0.96
N GLY A 39 -1.92 -7.03 1.04
CA GLY A 39 -1.06 -7.45 -0.06
C GLY A 39 -0.72 -8.93 0.08
N SER A 40 -0.65 -9.63 -1.04
CA SER A 40 -0.40 -11.06 -1.09
C SER A 40 0.95 -11.43 -1.72
N ILE A 41 1.32 -12.69 -1.54
CA ILE A 41 2.49 -13.27 -2.20
C ILE A 41 2.40 -13.30 -3.73
N SER A 42 1.18 -13.32 -4.28
CA SER A 42 0.95 -13.34 -5.73
C SER A 42 1.02 -11.95 -6.37
N GLY A 43 1.17 -10.88 -5.58
CA GLY A 43 1.16 -9.50 -6.07
C GLY A 43 -0.22 -8.84 -6.07
N ILE A 44 -1.25 -9.57 -5.66
CA ILE A 44 -2.60 -9.04 -5.51
C ILE A 44 -2.64 -8.13 -4.28
N VAL A 45 -3.24 -6.95 -4.44
CA VAL A 45 -3.54 -6.05 -3.32
C VAL A 45 -5.04 -5.82 -3.28
N ASN A 46 -5.67 -6.24 -2.19
CA ASN A 46 -7.08 -5.98 -1.92
C ASN A 46 -7.22 -4.76 -1.01
N VAL A 47 -8.11 -3.85 -1.36
CA VAL A 47 -8.46 -2.67 -0.56
C VAL A 47 -9.88 -2.81 -0.03
N TYR A 48 -10.06 -2.62 1.27
CA TYR A 48 -11.30 -2.86 1.99
C TYR A 48 -11.78 -1.61 2.71
N ASN A 49 -13.10 -1.47 2.84
CA ASN A 49 -13.69 -0.60 3.85
C ASN A 49 -13.68 -1.35 5.20
N ARG A 50 -13.17 -0.69 6.25
CA ARG A 50 -13.10 -1.27 7.59
C ARG A 50 -14.46 -1.70 8.11
N GLU A 51 -15.42 -0.78 8.14
CA GLU A 51 -16.71 -0.99 8.78
C GLU A 51 -17.49 -2.11 8.08
N GLU A 52 -17.45 -2.12 6.74
CA GLU A 52 -18.04 -3.21 5.97
C GLU A 52 -17.38 -4.56 6.27
N PHE A 53 -16.04 -4.60 6.37
CA PHE A 53 -15.30 -5.81 6.67
C PHE A 53 -15.55 -6.34 8.08
N LEU A 54 -15.65 -5.44 9.07
CA LEU A 54 -16.05 -5.78 10.45
C LEU A 54 -17.50 -6.25 10.52
N GLY A 55 -18.39 -5.67 9.70
CA GLY A 55 -19.78 -6.10 9.53
C GLY A 55 -19.96 -7.43 8.80
N GLY A 56 -18.85 -8.09 8.42
CA GLY A 56 -18.86 -9.42 7.81
C GLY A 56 -18.84 -9.43 6.27
N LYS A 57 -18.91 -8.27 5.61
CA LYS A 57 -18.74 -8.18 4.15
C LYS A 57 -17.27 -8.43 3.80
N ARG A 58 -16.99 -9.62 3.26
CA ARG A 58 -15.61 -10.03 2.91
C ARG A 58 -15.13 -9.55 1.54
N ARG A 59 -15.98 -8.83 0.81
CA ARG A 59 -15.67 -8.38 -0.55
C ARG A 59 -14.83 -7.10 -0.54
N PRO A 60 -13.67 -7.04 -1.22
CA PRO A 60 -12.89 -5.82 -1.31
C PRO A 60 -13.63 -4.76 -2.12
N LEU A 61 -13.35 -3.49 -1.82
CA LEU A 61 -13.76 -2.36 -2.65
C LEU A 61 -13.04 -2.42 -4.00
N LYS A 62 -11.77 -2.80 -3.98
CA LYS A 62 -10.95 -2.97 -5.18
C LYS A 62 -9.91 -4.07 -4.98
N THR A 63 -9.73 -4.88 -6.01
CA THR A 63 -8.57 -5.75 -6.19
C THR A 63 -7.64 -5.13 -7.22
N LEU A 64 -6.37 -4.93 -6.84
CA LEU A 64 -5.31 -4.37 -7.65
C LEU A 64 -4.36 -5.50 -8.07
N GLU A 65 -4.16 -5.64 -9.37
CA GLU A 65 -3.41 -6.76 -9.98
C GLU A 65 -2.18 -6.25 -10.76
N ASN A 66 -1.71 -5.05 -10.41
CA ASN A 66 -0.63 -4.36 -11.13
C ASN A 66 0.77 -4.87 -10.77
N LEU A 67 0.90 -5.62 -9.67
CA LEU A 67 2.13 -6.32 -9.29
C LEU A 67 1.93 -7.82 -9.55
N ILE A 68 2.93 -8.46 -10.16
CA ILE A 68 2.93 -9.90 -10.47
C ILE A 68 3.88 -10.70 -9.55
N THR A 69 4.36 -10.08 -8.50
CA THR A 69 5.31 -10.64 -7.53
C THR A 69 4.92 -10.19 -6.13
N LYS A 70 5.47 -10.86 -5.10
CA LYS A 70 5.21 -10.61 -3.69
C LYS A 70 5.12 -9.12 -3.36
N VAL A 71 4.02 -8.72 -2.72
CA VAL A 71 3.88 -7.37 -2.17
C VAL A 71 4.68 -7.30 -0.87
N ASP A 72 5.71 -6.47 -0.84
CA ASP A 72 6.60 -6.30 0.31
C ASP A 72 6.17 -5.13 1.20
N PHE A 73 5.86 -3.99 0.59
CA PHE A 73 5.54 -2.76 1.31
C PHE A 73 4.33 -2.08 0.71
N MET A 74 3.49 -1.53 1.57
CA MET A 74 2.36 -0.69 1.20
C MET A 74 2.20 0.42 2.23
N THR A 75 1.85 1.62 1.79
CA THR A 75 1.49 2.69 2.72
C THR A 75 0.55 3.69 2.06
N PHE A 76 -0.37 4.22 2.85
CA PHE A 76 -1.20 5.35 2.44
C PHE A 76 -0.42 6.64 2.69
N ASN A 77 -0.69 7.67 1.90
CA ASN A 77 -0.27 9.03 2.25
C ASN A 77 -1.12 9.59 3.41
N HIS A 78 -0.73 10.75 3.92
CA HIS A 78 -1.28 11.35 5.14
C HIS A 78 -2.82 11.57 5.12
N ASP A 79 -3.39 11.86 3.96
CA ASP A 79 -4.83 12.15 3.77
C ASP A 79 -5.59 10.97 3.14
N ALA A 80 -4.92 9.84 2.93
CA ALA A 80 -5.43 8.65 2.27
C ALA A 80 -5.92 8.86 0.81
N GLN A 81 -5.44 9.89 0.11
CA GLN A 81 -5.72 10.09 -1.33
C GLN A 81 -4.81 9.28 -2.26
N ALA A 82 -3.72 8.73 -1.72
CA ALA A 82 -2.80 7.88 -2.47
C ALA A 82 -2.36 6.67 -1.65
N LEU A 83 -2.27 5.51 -2.31
CA LEU A 83 -1.71 4.27 -1.78
C LEU A 83 -0.50 3.87 -2.62
N ALA A 84 0.66 3.80 -2.02
CA ALA A 84 1.85 3.23 -2.65
C ALA A 84 1.90 1.72 -2.38
N ILE A 85 2.14 0.93 -3.42
CA ILE A 85 2.32 -0.53 -3.33
C ILE A 85 3.65 -0.92 -3.98
N CYS A 86 4.38 -1.80 -3.32
CA CYS A 86 5.78 -2.07 -3.63
C CYS A 86 6.12 -3.56 -3.58
N SER A 87 6.84 -4.02 -4.60
CA SER A 87 7.54 -5.31 -4.65
C SER A 87 9.03 -5.06 -4.84
N SER A 88 9.83 -5.60 -3.92
CA SER A 88 11.29 -5.58 -3.96
C SER A 88 11.88 -6.60 -4.93
N THR A 89 11.08 -7.60 -5.33
CA THR A 89 11.52 -8.64 -6.28
C THR A 89 11.52 -8.12 -7.71
N MET A 90 10.64 -7.17 -8.01
CA MET A 90 10.46 -6.63 -9.35
C MET A 90 11.23 -5.32 -9.54
N LYS A 91 12.02 -5.24 -10.61
CA LYS A 91 12.59 -3.95 -11.05
C LYS A 91 11.46 -3.00 -11.40
N ARG A 92 11.48 -1.79 -10.84
CA ARG A 92 10.40 -0.79 -10.89
C ARG A 92 9.08 -1.33 -10.34
N GLY A 93 9.14 -2.23 -9.35
CA GLY A 93 7.99 -2.84 -8.69
C GLY A 93 7.20 -1.89 -7.78
N LEU A 94 7.20 -0.59 -8.03
CA LEU A 94 6.48 0.42 -7.25
C LEU A 94 5.36 1.01 -8.10
N LYS A 95 4.15 1.05 -7.54
CA LYS A 95 2.97 1.67 -8.15
C LYS A 95 2.33 2.61 -7.15
N LEU A 96 1.80 3.72 -7.66
CA LEU A 96 1.01 4.66 -6.89
C LEU A 96 -0.45 4.54 -7.35
N VAL A 97 -1.36 4.41 -6.40
CA VAL A 97 -2.80 4.22 -6.65
C VAL A 97 -3.54 5.43 -6.11
N HIS A 98 -4.36 6.05 -6.94
CA HIS A 98 -5.23 7.14 -6.53
C HIS A 98 -6.46 6.62 -5.78
N ILE A 99 -6.86 7.30 -4.72
CA ILE A 99 -8.05 7.04 -3.92
C ILE A 99 -8.88 8.33 -3.93
N PRO A 100 -10.21 8.25 -4.18
CA PRO A 100 -11.06 7.06 -4.11
C PRO A 100 -11.33 6.33 -5.43
N SER A 101 -10.69 6.72 -6.55
CA SER A 101 -10.95 6.05 -7.84
C SER A 101 -10.37 4.63 -7.95
N PHE A 102 -9.41 4.29 -7.07
CA PHE A 102 -8.62 3.07 -7.10
C PHE A 102 -7.96 2.79 -8.46
N THR A 103 -7.49 3.86 -9.10
CA THR A 103 -6.79 3.80 -10.38
C THR A 103 -5.30 4.00 -10.18
N VAL A 104 -4.49 3.14 -10.80
CA VAL A 104 -3.03 3.29 -10.77
C VAL A 104 -2.59 4.44 -11.67
N PHE A 105 -1.73 5.32 -11.18
CA PHE A 105 -1.13 6.38 -11.98
C PHE A 105 -0.27 5.77 -13.08
N SER A 106 -0.57 6.08 -14.34
CA SER A 106 0.13 5.52 -15.51
C SER A 106 1.43 6.25 -15.83
N ASN A 107 1.57 7.51 -15.41
CA ASN A 107 2.70 8.38 -15.74
C ASN A 107 3.94 8.19 -14.83
N TRP A 108 3.84 7.34 -13.81
CA TRP A 108 4.91 7.10 -12.83
C TRP A 108 4.85 5.64 -12.34
N PRO A 109 5.99 4.95 -12.09
CA PRO A 109 7.38 5.42 -12.02
C PRO A 109 8.17 5.37 -13.33
N GLU A 110 7.55 5.09 -14.47
CA GLU A 110 8.29 4.82 -15.73
C GLU A 110 9.25 5.95 -16.15
N ARG A 111 8.96 7.20 -15.78
CA ARG A 111 9.85 8.35 -16.01
C ARG A 111 11.07 8.39 -15.08
N SER A 112 11.02 7.74 -13.92
CA SER A 112 12.12 7.66 -12.96
C SER A 112 13.05 6.51 -13.32
N ARG A 113 14.00 6.76 -14.24
CA ARG A 113 14.97 5.75 -14.70
C ARG A 113 15.85 5.18 -13.58
N THR A 114 15.94 5.89 -12.45
CA THR A 114 16.76 5.56 -11.28
C THR A 114 16.14 4.53 -10.33
N LEU A 115 14.83 4.26 -10.43
CA LEU A 115 14.16 3.28 -9.57
C LEU A 115 14.52 1.86 -10.02
N GLU A 116 15.36 1.20 -9.24
CA GLU A 116 15.71 -0.21 -9.43
C GLU A 116 14.73 -1.14 -8.72
N HIS A 117 15.14 -1.78 -7.62
CA HIS A 117 14.33 -2.69 -6.82
C HIS A 117 13.90 -1.91 -5.57
N PRO A 118 12.67 -1.38 -5.53
CA PRO A 118 12.21 -0.59 -4.40
C PRO A 118 12.04 -1.50 -3.19
N SER A 119 12.65 -1.14 -2.06
CA SER A 119 12.69 -1.99 -0.86
C SER A 119 11.87 -1.43 0.28
N CYS A 120 11.71 -0.12 0.39
CA CYS A 120 10.78 0.53 1.32
C CYS A 120 10.49 1.96 0.87
N LEU A 121 9.46 2.57 1.44
CA LEU A 121 9.06 3.93 1.13
C LEU A 121 8.26 4.55 2.27
N ASP A 122 8.21 5.87 2.33
CA ASP A 122 7.34 6.62 3.23
C ASP A 122 6.95 7.97 2.63
N PHE A 123 5.81 8.52 3.09
CA PHE A 123 5.38 9.87 2.74
C PHE A 123 5.74 10.85 3.85
N SER A 124 6.08 12.08 3.47
CA SER A 124 6.18 13.17 4.44
C SER A 124 4.84 13.40 5.15
N PRO A 125 4.83 13.89 6.40
CA PRO A 125 3.60 14.11 7.17
C PRO A 125 2.52 14.96 6.48
N HIS A 126 2.91 15.88 5.58
CA HIS A 126 1.99 16.75 4.83
C HIS A 126 1.80 16.32 3.36
N GLY A 127 2.31 15.15 2.97
CA GLY A 127 2.21 14.64 1.61
C GLY A 127 3.09 15.34 0.55
N GLY A 128 3.83 16.41 0.89
CA GLY A 128 4.71 17.14 -0.03
C GLY A 128 5.81 16.28 -0.68
N PHE A 129 6.29 15.26 0.02
CA PHE A 129 7.34 14.36 -0.45
C PHE A 129 7.02 12.88 -0.24
N MET A 130 7.67 12.06 -1.05
CA MET A 130 7.73 10.61 -0.91
C MET A 130 9.20 10.18 -1.02
N ALA A 131 9.71 9.51 0.01
CA ALA A 131 11.04 8.91 -0.01
C ALA A 131 10.91 7.43 -0.40
N VAL A 132 11.77 6.95 -1.30
CA VAL A 132 11.80 5.56 -1.73
C VAL A 132 13.23 5.05 -1.66
N ALA A 133 13.46 4.03 -0.84
CA ALA A 133 14.70 3.27 -0.86
C ALA A 133 14.64 2.27 -2.02
N SER A 134 15.69 2.22 -2.83
CA SER A 134 15.81 1.26 -3.92
C SER A 134 17.25 0.86 -4.15
N GLY A 135 17.46 -0.36 -4.65
CA GLY A 135 18.78 -0.85 -5.03
C GLY A 135 18.93 -2.33 -4.70
N LYS A 136 19.60 -3.06 -5.59
CA LYS A 136 19.81 -4.51 -5.41
C LYS A 136 21.05 -4.82 -4.55
N SER A 137 22.16 -4.14 -4.85
CA SER A 137 23.46 -4.37 -4.18
C SER A 137 23.97 -3.14 -3.42
N VAL A 138 23.64 -1.94 -3.90
CA VAL A 138 23.94 -0.67 -3.23
C VAL A 138 22.62 0.08 -3.07
N GLY A 139 22.22 0.31 -1.82
CA GLY A 139 20.99 1.04 -1.52
C GLY A 139 21.14 2.52 -1.87
N LYS A 140 20.09 3.10 -2.46
CA LYS A 140 19.95 4.53 -2.74
C LYS A 140 18.57 4.97 -2.28
N VAL A 141 18.47 6.19 -1.78
CA VAL A 141 17.19 6.80 -1.44
C VAL A 141 16.88 7.89 -2.46
N CYS A 142 15.73 7.77 -3.12
CA CYS A 142 15.20 8.80 -4.01
C CYS A 142 14.10 9.56 -3.28
N LEU A 143 14.14 10.90 -3.33
CA LEU A 143 13.11 11.76 -2.81
C LEU A 143 12.31 12.35 -3.98
N PHE A 144 10.99 12.16 -3.95
CA PHE A 144 10.06 12.67 -4.96
C PHE A 144 9.17 13.74 -4.37
N LYS A 145 9.02 14.88 -5.05
CA LYS A 145 8.06 15.93 -4.68
C LYS A 145 6.70 15.66 -5.32
N LEU A 146 5.64 15.70 -4.52
CA LEU A 146 4.26 15.55 -4.97
C LEU A 146 3.63 16.94 -5.10
N HIS A 147 3.62 17.48 -6.33
CA HIS A 147 3.23 18.86 -6.59
C HIS A 147 1.79 19.25 -6.21
N HIS A 148 0.91 18.27 -5.99
CA HIS A 148 -0.44 18.51 -5.48
C HIS A 148 -0.41 19.13 -4.07
N TYR A 149 0.56 18.69 -3.24
CA TYR A 149 0.72 19.14 -1.87
C TYR A 149 1.69 20.33 -1.83
N HIS A 150 1.18 21.48 -1.41
CA HIS A 150 1.93 22.73 -1.40
C HIS A 150 2.83 22.86 -0.16
N SER A 151 2.47 22.16 0.92
CA SER A 151 3.22 22.11 2.17
C SER A 151 4.25 20.99 2.10
N ALA A 152 5.52 21.38 2.25
CA ALA A 152 6.68 20.51 2.40
C ALA A 152 6.79 20.02 3.86
#